data_AF-A0A2R6EG20-F1
#
_entry.id   AF-A0A2R6EG20-F1
#
_cell.length_a   1.000
_cell.length_b   1.000
_cell.length_c   1.000
_cell.angle_alpha   90.00
_cell.angle_beta   90.00
_cell.angle_gamma   90.00
#
_symmetry.space_group_name_H-M   'P 1'
#
loop_
_entity.id
_entity.type
_entity.pdbx_description
1 polymer ?
#
loop_
_entity_poly.entity_id
_entity_poly.type
_entity_poly.pdbx_seq_one_letter_code
_entity_poly.pdbx_strand_id
1 'polypeptide(L)'
;GLVDTAVRTSKSGYLQRRLINALSELEAQYDGTVRDTTDNVVQFEFGEDGTSPVEVSSSVEEPAVDVEEIADRVVDAEFDDDEEKAQFIGGEREPLNLSEHADDWWMEAAGGD
;
A
#
# COMPACT_ATOMS: atom_id res chain seq x y z
N GLY A 1 30.88 -28.81 -6.10
CA GLY A 1 30.01 -28.34 -7.19
C GLY A 1 28.79 -29.24 -7.33
N LEU A 2 28.92 -30.37 -8.03
CA LEU A 2 27.80 -31.29 -8.33
C LEU A 2 27.13 -31.94 -7.10
N VAL A 3 27.93 -32.42 -6.14
CA VAL A 3 27.41 -33.12 -4.94
C VAL A 3 26.61 -32.16 -4.05
N ASP A 4 27.08 -30.93 -3.91
CA ASP A 4 26.44 -29.93 -3.04
C ASP A 4 25.08 -29.48 -3.57
N THR A 5 24.96 -29.33 -4.90
CA THR A 5 23.69 -29.06 -5.57
C THR A 5 22.73 -30.23 -5.42
N ALA A 6 23.19 -31.47 -5.65
CA ALA A 6 22.34 -32.66 -5.53
C ALA A 6 21.78 -32.85 -4.10
N VAL A 7 22.61 -32.62 -3.07
CA VAL A 7 22.20 -32.67 -1.67
C VAL A 7 21.19 -31.56 -1.34
N ARG A 8 21.42 -30.32 -1.84
CA ARG A 8 20.47 -29.21 -1.69
C ARG A 8 19.12 -29.51 -2.33
N THR A 9 19.09 -30.06 -3.54
CA THR A 9 17.85 -30.44 -4.23
C THR A 9 17.08 -31.48 -3.45
N SER A 10 17.77 -32.52 -2.95
CA SER A 10 17.13 -33.60 -2.20
C SER A 10 16.50 -33.10 -0.90
N LYS A 11 17.22 -32.24 -0.16
CA LYS A 11 16.72 -31.65 1.09
C LYS A 11 15.59 -30.65 0.85
N SER A 12 15.75 -29.77 -0.13
CA SER A 12 14.73 -28.77 -0.49
C SER A 12 13.44 -29.42 -0.96
N GLY A 13 13.52 -30.42 -1.85
CA GLY A 13 12.35 -31.14 -2.36
C GLY A 13 11.60 -31.93 -1.30
N TYR A 14 12.32 -32.57 -0.35
CA TYR A 14 11.68 -33.25 0.76
C TYR A 14 10.94 -32.28 1.68
N LEU A 15 11.54 -31.14 2.02
CA LEU A 15 10.89 -30.10 2.81
C LEU A 15 9.65 -29.56 2.10
N GLN A 16 9.79 -29.18 0.83
CA GLN A 16 8.69 -28.68 0.01
C GLN A 16 7.52 -29.67 0.00
N ARG A 17 7.77 -30.96 -0.25
CA ARG A 17 6.72 -31.98 -0.28
C ARG A 17 6.01 -32.15 1.06
N ARG A 18 6.73 -32.05 2.18
CA ARG A 18 6.10 -32.09 3.51
C ARG A 18 5.20 -30.89 3.75
N LEU A 19 5.64 -29.70 3.35
CA LEU A 19 4.86 -28.48 3.49
C LEU A 19 3.63 -28.50 2.59
N ILE A 20 3.76 -28.90 1.32
CA ILE A 20 2.63 -29.05 0.40
C ILE A 20 1.57 -29.98 0.98
N ASN A 21 1.97 -31.17 1.46
CA ASN A 21 1.02 -32.12 2.03
C ASN A 21 0.37 -31.64 3.33
N ALA A 22 1.06 -30.81 4.12
CA ALA A 22 0.53 -30.28 5.36
C ALA A 22 -0.45 -29.12 5.14
N LEU A 23 -0.28 -28.37 4.05
CA LEU A 23 -1.07 -27.17 3.75
C LEU A 23 -2.13 -27.41 2.68
N SER A 24 -2.20 -28.60 2.08
CA SER A 24 -3.08 -28.90 0.94
C SER A 24 -4.57 -28.86 1.28
N GLU A 25 -4.92 -28.94 2.56
CA GLU A 25 -6.29 -28.95 3.05
C GLU A 25 -6.76 -27.57 3.53
N LEU A 26 -5.91 -26.55 3.44
CA LEU A 26 -6.26 -25.18 3.83
C LEU A 26 -6.89 -24.43 2.66
N GLU A 27 -8.00 -23.75 2.91
CA GLU A 27 -8.69 -22.92 1.93
C GLU A 27 -9.13 -21.57 2.52
N ALA A 28 -9.12 -20.53 1.68
CA ALA A 28 -9.64 -19.22 2.03
C ALA A 28 -11.16 -19.20 1.77
N GLN A 29 -11.93 -18.84 2.78
CA GLN A 29 -13.38 -18.75 2.71
C GLN A 29 -13.85 -17.34 2.33
N TYR A 30 -15.12 -17.22 1.92
CA TYR A 30 -15.72 -15.96 1.47
C TYR A 30 -15.75 -14.85 2.54
N ASP A 31 -15.62 -15.21 3.82
CA ASP A 31 -15.54 -14.27 4.94
C ASP A 31 -14.11 -13.77 5.21
N GLY A 32 -13.14 -14.16 4.38
CA GLY A 32 -11.73 -13.78 4.51
C GLY A 32 -10.91 -14.68 5.45
N THR A 33 -11.54 -15.66 6.09
CA THR A 33 -10.85 -16.59 7.00
C THR A 33 -10.17 -17.73 6.23
N VAL A 34 -9.07 -18.28 6.76
CA VAL A 34 -8.46 -19.51 6.24
C VAL A 34 -8.85 -20.68 7.14
N ARG A 35 -9.47 -21.71 6.57
CA ARG A 35 -10.00 -22.87 7.30
C ARG A 35 -9.45 -24.18 6.75
N ASP A 36 -9.44 -25.20 7.60
CA ASP A 36 -9.22 -26.59 7.17
C ASP A 36 -10.53 -27.26 6.70
N THR A 37 -10.42 -28.48 6.20
CA THR A 37 -11.56 -29.29 5.71
C THR A 37 -12.60 -29.66 6.78
N THR A 38 -12.27 -29.47 8.06
CA THR A 38 -13.16 -29.70 9.22
C THR A 38 -13.76 -28.38 9.73
N ASP A 39 -13.62 -27.29 8.97
CA ASP A 39 -14.09 -25.93 9.29
C ASP A 39 -13.36 -25.28 10.48
N ASN A 40 -12.21 -25.81 10.89
CA ASN A 40 -11.39 -25.15 11.92
C ASN A 40 -10.70 -23.92 11.33
N VAL A 41 -10.84 -22.78 12.01
CA VAL A 41 -10.19 -21.53 11.61
C VAL A 41 -8.70 -21.57 11.97
N VAL A 42 -7.85 -21.44 10.95
CA VAL A 42 -6.38 -21.37 11.08
C VAL A 42 -5.90 -19.91 11.07
N GLN A 43 -6.54 -19.05 10.26
CA GLN A 43 -6.33 -17.61 10.26
C GLN A 43 -7.68 -16.88 10.20
N PHE A 44 -7.82 -15.81 10.98
CA PHE A 44 -9.02 -14.97 10.96
C PHE A 44 -9.11 -14.09 9.71
N GLU A 45 -7.96 -13.75 9.14
CA GLU A 45 -7.83 -12.92 7.95
C GLU A 45 -6.66 -13.46 7.13
N PHE A 46 -6.88 -13.68 5.84
CA PHE A 46 -5.83 -14.16 4.93
C PHE A 46 -4.65 -13.20 4.91
N GLY A 47 -3.45 -13.68 5.21
CA GLY A 47 -2.24 -12.84 5.11
C GLY A 47 -2.13 -11.71 6.14
N GLU A 48 -3.03 -11.63 7.13
CA GLU A 48 -3.16 -10.54 8.13
C GLU A 48 -3.64 -9.19 7.57
N ASP A 49 -3.76 -9.06 6.26
CA ASP A 49 -4.19 -7.83 5.56
C ASP A 49 -5.24 -8.08 4.48
N GLY A 50 -5.62 -9.34 4.25
CA GLY A 50 -6.59 -9.75 3.24
C GLY A 50 -6.08 -9.67 1.81
N THR A 51 -4.79 -9.39 1.61
CA THR A 51 -4.26 -9.04 0.28
C THR A 51 -3.71 -10.25 -0.47
N SER A 52 -4.00 -10.33 -1.77
CA SER A 52 -3.43 -11.35 -2.64
C SER A 52 -2.01 -10.98 -3.06
N PRO A 53 -0.98 -11.80 -2.76
CA PRO A 53 0.41 -11.53 -3.17
C PRO A 53 0.64 -11.60 -4.69
N VAL A 54 -0.38 -11.99 -5.46
CA VAL A 54 -0.35 -11.94 -6.94
C VAL A 54 -0.82 -10.58 -7.46
N GLU A 55 -1.62 -9.85 -6.67
CA GLU A 55 -2.20 -8.57 -7.06
C GLU A 55 -1.43 -7.37 -6.48
N VAL A 56 -0.65 -7.57 -5.41
CA VAL A 56 0.16 -6.52 -4.78
C VAL A 56 1.65 -6.84 -4.81
N SER A 57 2.49 -5.86 -4.45
CA SER A 57 3.92 -6.10 -4.29
C SER A 57 4.17 -7.16 -3.22
N SER A 58 5.07 -8.09 -3.53
CA SER A 58 5.53 -9.14 -2.61
C SER A 58 6.70 -8.70 -1.73
N SER A 59 7.18 -7.46 -1.91
CA SER A 59 8.29 -6.89 -1.14
C SER A 59 7.81 -6.41 0.21
N VAL A 60 8.52 -6.78 1.28
CA VAL A 60 8.27 -6.28 2.65
C VAL A 60 8.56 -4.77 2.76
N GLU A 61 9.36 -4.24 1.84
CA GLU A 61 9.77 -2.84 1.79
C GLU A 61 8.76 -1.97 1.02
N GLU A 62 7.88 -2.56 0.23
CA GLU A 62 6.89 -1.84 -0.57
C GLU A 62 5.50 -2.03 0.07
N PRO A 63 4.71 -0.96 0.21
CA PRO A 63 3.36 -1.09 0.74
C PRO A 63 2.49 -1.95 -0.18
N ALA A 64 1.50 -2.65 0.39
CA ALA A 64 0.51 -3.41 -0.38
C ALA A 64 -0.25 -2.51 -1.37
N VAL A 65 -0.40 -1.23 -1.04
CA VAL A 65 -1.00 -0.20 -1.88
C VAL A 65 0.00 0.96 -2.02
N ASP A 66 0.43 1.23 -3.25
CA ASP A 66 1.30 2.38 -3.57
C ASP A 66 0.44 3.65 -3.60
N VAL A 67 0.38 4.35 -2.46
CA VAL A 67 -0.45 5.53 -2.28
C VAL A 67 0.11 6.70 -3.10
N GLU A 68 1.42 6.80 -3.19
CA GLU A 68 2.14 7.82 -3.94
C GLU A 68 1.80 7.72 -5.44
N GLU A 69 1.93 6.53 -6.04
CA GLU A 69 1.57 6.33 -7.45
C GLU A 69 0.09 6.62 -7.69
N ILE A 70 -0.79 6.23 -6.77
CA ILE A 70 -2.22 6.52 -6.87
C ILE A 70 -2.49 8.02 -6.79
N ALA A 71 -1.87 8.71 -5.84
CA ALA A 71 -2.02 10.15 -5.65
C ALA A 71 -1.52 10.91 -6.88
N ASP A 72 -0.32 10.59 -7.38
CA ASP A 72 0.26 11.21 -8.56
C ASP A 72 -0.65 11.00 -9.78
N ARG A 73 -1.15 9.77 -9.99
CA ARG A 73 -2.06 9.45 -11.10
C ARG A 73 -3.37 10.23 -11.03
N VAL A 74 -3.94 10.39 -9.83
CA VAL A 74 -5.17 11.16 -9.64
C VAL A 74 -4.91 12.63 -9.89
N VAL A 75 -3.84 13.19 -9.34
CA VAL A 75 -3.49 14.59 -9.56
C VAL A 75 -3.22 14.88 -11.04
N ASP A 76 -2.48 14.01 -11.73
CA ASP A 76 -2.23 14.15 -13.17
C ASP A 76 -3.50 14.07 -14.02
N ALA A 77 -4.55 13.39 -13.54
CA ALA A 77 -5.82 13.27 -14.26
C ALA A 77 -6.74 14.47 -14.02
N GLU A 78 -6.61 15.15 -12.88
CA GLU A 78 -7.48 16.27 -12.48
C GLU A 78 -6.95 17.64 -12.94
N PHE A 79 -5.63 17.76 -13.15
CA PHE A 79 -4.99 19.02 -13.57
C PHE A 79 -4.38 18.88 -14.97
N ASP A 80 -4.89 19.66 -15.92
CA ASP A 80 -4.29 19.80 -17.26
C ASP A 80 -3.12 20.81 -17.29
N ASP A 81 -3.01 21.65 -16.26
CA ASP A 81 -2.02 22.74 -16.14
C ASP A 81 -1.05 22.51 -14.97
N ASP A 82 0.25 22.57 -15.27
CA ASP A 82 1.33 22.30 -14.32
C ASP A 82 1.45 23.40 -13.25
N GLU A 83 1.05 24.64 -13.53
CA GLU A 83 1.12 25.77 -12.60
C GLU A 83 0.00 25.64 -11.56
N GLU A 84 -1.22 25.30 -11.99
CA GLU A 84 -2.37 25.03 -11.12
C GLU A 84 -2.10 23.80 -10.22
N LYS A 85 -1.53 22.73 -10.79
CA LYS A 85 -1.10 21.54 -10.04
C LYS A 85 -0.07 21.89 -8.96
N ALA A 86 0.95 22.68 -9.32
CA ALA A 86 1.99 23.09 -8.37
C ALA A 86 1.43 23.95 -7.24
N GLN A 87 0.46 24.84 -7.53
CA GLN A 87 -0.23 25.65 -6.53
C GLN A 87 -1.06 24.78 -5.57
N PHE A 88 -1.77 23.77 -6.10
CA PHE A 88 -2.55 22.83 -5.30
C PHE A 88 -1.68 21.98 -4.35
N ILE A 89 -0.55 21.46 -4.82
CA ILE A 89 0.39 20.67 -3.99
C ILE A 89 1.19 21.57 -3.03
N GLY A 90 1.47 22.81 -3.43
CA GLY A 90 2.44 23.71 -2.80
C GLY A 90 2.12 24.18 -1.38
N GLY A 91 0.93 23.90 -0.83
CA GLY A 91 0.60 24.24 0.55
C GLY A 91 0.44 25.74 0.86
N GLU A 92 0.67 26.60 -0.12
CA GLU A 92 0.31 28.02 -0.06
C GLU A 92 -1.20 28.13 -0.17
N ARG A 93 -1.88 28.05 0.97
CA ARG A 93 -3.31 28.35 1.06
C ARG A 93 -3.50 29.80 0.69
N GLU A 94 -4.01 30.06 -0.51
CA GLU A 94 -4.62 31.35 -0.78
C GLU A 94 -5.76 31.54 0.23
N PRO A 95 -5.82 32.67 0.94
CA PRO A 95 -6.93 32.96 1.83
C PRO A 95 -8.23 32.95 1.04
N LEU A 96 -9.06 31.92 1.27
CA LEU A 96 -10.33 31.74 0.55
C LEU A 96 -11.43 32.58 1.19
N ASN A 97 -11.24 33.05 2.42
CA ASN A 97 -12.21 33.86 3.15
C ASN A 97 -11.80 35.33 3.20
N LEU A 98 -12.77 36.21 2.99
CA LEU A 98 -12.59 37.67 3.11
C LEU A 98 -12.03 38.12 4.47
N SER A 99 -12.24 37.33 5.53
CA SER A 99 -11.71 37.59 6.88
C SER A 99 -10.21 37.34 7.03
N GLU A 100 -9.61 36.50 6.17
CA GLU A 100 -8.18 36.18 6.23
C GLU A 100 -7.33 37.28 5.57
N HIS A 101 -7.93 38.11 4.71
CA HIS A 101 -7.32 39.33 4.15
C HIS A 101 -7.37 40.55 5.06
N ALA A 102 -8.11 40.48 6.18
CA ALA A 102 -8.29 41.63 7.05
C ALA A 102 -6.98 42.05 7.71
N ASP A 103 -6.14 41.08 8.12
CA ASP A 103 -4.88 41.36 8.80
C ASP A 103 -3.86 42.05 7.87
N ASP A 104 -3.80 41.69 6.58
CA ASP A 104 -2.93 42.33 5.60
C ASP A 104 -3.33 43.79 5.32
N TRP A 105 -4.64 44.07 5.17
CA TRP A 105 -5.13 45.44 4.92
C TRP A 105 -4.92 46.36 6.12
N TRP A 106 -4.99 45.81 7.35
CA TRP A 106 -4.70 46.57 8.58
C TRP A 106 -3.20 46.81 8.78
N MET A 107 -2.32 45.86 8.41
CA MET A 107 -0.87 46.06 8.46
C MET A 107 -0.38 47.07 7.40
N GLU A 108 -0.93 47.06 6.19
CA GLU A 108 -0.58 48.00 5.12
C GLU A 108 -1.07 49.43 5.43
N ALA A 109 -2.24 49.58 6.08
CA ALA A 109 -2.77 50.87 6.52
C ALA A 109 -2.08 51.44 7.78
N ALA A 110 -1.45 50.60 8.60
CA ALA A 110 -0.77 51.00 9.84
C ALA A 110 0.63 51.59 9.61
N GLY A 111 1.19 51.47 8.40
CA GLY A 111 2.51 52.00 8.05
C GLY A 111 3.64 51.11 8.55
N GLY A 112 4.32 50.44 7.61
CA GLY A 112 5.65 49.88 7.87
C GLY A 112 6.66 51.00 8.11
N ASP A 113 7.47 50.84 9.15
CA ASP A 113 8.77 51.50 9.31
C ASP A 113 9.83 50.75 8.47
#